data_AF-A0A1I8P2R4-F1
#
_entry.id   AF-A0A1I8P2R4-F1
#
_cell.length_a   1.000
_cell.length_b   1.000
_cell.length_c   1.000
_cell.angle_alpha   90.00
_cell.angle_beta   90.00
_cell.angle_gamma   90.00
#
_symmetry.space_group_name_H-M   'P 1'
#
loop_
_entity.id
_entity.type
_entity.pdbx_description
1 polymer ?
#
loop_
_entity_poly.entity_id
_entity_poly.type
_entity_poly.pdbx_seq_one_letter_code
_entity_poly.pdbx_strand_id
1 'polypeptide(L)'
;MFPLEKKSLINEKILIFYREFDNVDCISDNLEIYFTKENEFNARTIVELLFPECQDKHNLCIALNSFKYEDFVKYHSAMLPIHKCAEILVHTWGNSYFSSSDLLWMGVNSKFFYENMKSVGTCKYVEHILLMTSLLENALSNIYYTETKGKQAPHLLKDLISTPEVEKVFDTELIILLKILMGIPNSINLRNIVWHGFPKPFEIPLYYECVLLIMIHTLGQRVKANNYVINERPLIRDFTTPLDNITNEIKMPIKNISFYEEKIMEIENDFAQDYVPYWLQLCSHYRENNNFHFIMLAMPQIELLLRLHYSHINGVDVSAKLHEYYITMDTIFETEVASNRTTSNTNEDQQKFYNKLLDFAAYPQFQDFLSMQGP
;
A
#
# COMPACT_ATOMS: atom_id res chain seq x y z
N MET A 1 -15.01 -8.43 -20.82
CA MET A 1 -15.61 -8.95 -19.57
C MET A 1 -14.56 -9.84 -18.95
N PHE A 2 -13.98 -9.45 -17.81
CA PHE A 2 -12.79 -10.10 -17.25
C PHE A 2 -13.17 -11.47 -16.68
N PRO A 3 -12.75 -12.58 -17.31
CA PRO A 3 -13.04 -13.90 -16.78
C PRO A 3 -11.98 -14.21 -15.73
N LEU A 4 -12.20 -13.78 -14.49
CA LEU A 4 -11.44 -14.34 -13.39
C LEU A 4 -12.15 -15.60 -12.91
N GLU A 5 -11.45 -16.73 -12.99
CA GLU A 5 -11.91 -17.99 -12.37
C GLU A 5 -11.97 -17.89 -10.83
N LYS A 6 -11.22 -16.94 -10.24
CA LYS A 6 -11.12 -16.74 -8.79
C LYS A 6 -11.87 -15.48 -8.34
N LYS A 7 -12.62 -15.59 -7.24
CA LYS A 7 -13.37 -14.48 -6.65
C LYS A 7 -12.50 -13.41 -5.97
N SER A 8 -11.25 -13.69 -5.61
CA SER A 8 -10.33 -12.70 -5.01
C SER A 8 -9.01 -12.66 -5.76
N LEU A 9 -8.44 -11.46 -5.87
CA LEU A 9 -7.10 -11.24 -6.40
C LEU A 9 -6.01 -11.43 -5.34
N ILE A 10 -6.38 -11.62 -4.08
CA ILE A 10 -5.43 -11.93 -3.02
C ILE A 10 -5.44 -13.44 -2.81
N ASN A 11 -4.29 -14.10 -2.95
CA ASN A 11 -4.19 -15.53 -2.67
C ASN A 11 -4.55 -15.82 -1.21
N GLU A 12 -5.16 -16.98 -0.94
CA GLU A 12 -5.59 -17.39 0.41
C GLU A 12 -4.50 -17.27 1.48
N LYS A 13 -3.25 -17.56 1.13
CA LYS A 13 -2.12 -17.43 2.06
C LYS A 13 -1.84 -15.99 2.46
N ILE A 14 -2.03 -15.02 1.56
CA ILE A 14 -1.90 -13.59 1.88
C ILE A 14 -3.16 -13.10 2.59
N LEU A 15 -4.33 -13.56 2.16
CA LEU A 15 -5.63 -13.14 2.69
C LEU A 15 -5.76 -13.40 4.20
N ILE A 16 -5.03 -14.39 4.75
CA ILE A 16 -5.00 -14.65 6.20
C ILE A 16 -4.64 -13.41 7.03
N PHE A 17 -3.79 -12.53 6.50
CA PHE A 17 -3.39 -11.31 7.19
C PHE A 17 -4.52 -10.28 7.25
N TYR A 18 -5.51 -10.39 6.37
CA TYR A 18 -6.56 -9.39 6.18
C TYR A 18 -7.96 -9.88 6.56
N ARG A 19 -8.10 -11.12 7.04
CA ARG A 19 -9.37 -11.58 7.58
C ARG A 19 -9.66 -10.88 8.91
N GLU A 20 -10.89 -10.42 9.07
CA GLU A 20 -11.39 -10.06 10.40
C GLU A 20 -11.54 -11.32 11.24
N PHE A 21 -11.18 -11.23 12.51
CA PHE A 21 -11.32 -12.32 13.48
C PHE A 21 -12.33 -11.88 14.54
N ASP A 22 -13.54 -12.40 14.45
CA ASP A 22 -14.67 -12.05 15.34
C ASP A 22 -14.46 -12.48 16.80
N ASN A 23 -13.56 -13.43 17.05
CA ASN A 23 -13.36 -14.07 18.37
C ASN A 23 -12.09 -13.61 19.11
N VAL A 24 -11.50 -12.48 18.73
CA VAL A 24 -10.34 -11.94 19.46
C VAL A 24 -10.86 -11.01 20.56
N ASP A 25 -11.04 -11.57 21.76
CA ASP A 25 -11.45 -10.80 22.94
C ASP A 25 -10.40 -9.71 23.24
N CYS A 26 -10.79 -8.46 22.98
CA CYS A 26 -10.04 -7.30 23.46
C CYS A 26 -10.58 -6.88 24.80
N ILE A 27 -9.86 -7.29 25.84
CA ILE A 27 -10.12 -6.81 27.20
C ILE A 27 -9.51 -5.41 27.28
N SER A 28 -10.31 -4.39 27.61
CA SER A 28 -9.88 -3.00 27.77
C SER A 28 -8.68 -2.85 28.72
N ASP A 29 -8.56 -3.76 29.68
CA ASP A 29 -7.46 -3.82 30.66
C ASP A 29 -6.10 -4.10 30.02
N ASN A 30 -6.05 -4.56 28.76
CA ASN A 30 -4.82 -4.80 28.02
C ASN A 30 -4.28 -3.55 27.29
N LEU A 31 -5.02 -2.43 27.25
CA LEU A 31 -4.56 -1.23 26.54
C LEU A 31 -3.23 -0.70 27.09
N GLU A 32 -3.06 -0.67 28.42
CA GLU A 32 -1.83 -0.19 29.07
C GLU A 32 -0.61 -1.11 28.84
N ILE A 33 -0.84 -2.34 28.38
CA ILE A 33 0.23 -3.28 28.01
C ILE A 33 0.80 -2.87 26.65
N TYR A 34 -0.07 -2.58 25.69
CA TYR A 34 0.31 -2.32 24.31
C TYR A 34 0.59 -0.86 24.01
N PHE A 35 0.04 0.05 24.80
CA PHE A 35 0.13 1.49 24.58
C PHE A 35 0.62 2.23 25.83
N THR A 36 1.39 3.29 25.62
CA THR A 36 1.83 4.19 26.69
C THR A 36 0.70 5.13 27.12
N LYS A 37 0.92 5.92 28.18
CA LYS A 37 -0.05 6.94 28.64
C LYS A 37 -0.22 8.08 27.64
N GLU A 38 0.78 8.29 26.81
CA GLU A 38 0.83 9.24 25.70
C GLU A 38 0.20 8.65 24.41
N ASN A 39 -0.39 7.46 24.53
CA ASN A 39 -1.04 6.70 23.48
C ASN A 39 -0.09 6.30 22.33
N GLU A 40 1.18 6.08 22.63
CA GLU A 40 2.18 5.54 21.71
C GLU A 40 2.20 4.01 21.78
N PHE A 41 2.71 3.33 20.76
CA PHE A 41 3.02 1.91 20.90
C PHE A 41 4.08 1.71 21.99
N ASN A 42 3.80 0.84 22.96
CA ASN A 42 4.79 0.32 23.88
C ASN A 42 5.63 -0.74 23.16
N ALA A 43 6.47 -0.28 22.22
CA ALA A 43 7.18 -1.12 21.27
C ALA A 43 8.04 -2.19 21.95
N ARG A 44 8.68 -1.84 23.07
CA ARG A 44 9.44 -2.78 23.89
C ARG A 44 8.58 -3.93 24.38
N THR A 45 7.47 -3.63 25.06
CA THR A 45 6.59 -4.65 25.62
C THR A 45 5.97 -5.50 24.52
N ILE A 46 5.54 -4.89 23.42
CA ILE A 46 5.02 -5.62 22.26
C ILE A 46 6.07 -6.59 21.71
N VAL A 47 7.30 -6.14 21.47
CA VAL A 47 8.36 -7.01 20.94
C VAL A 47 8.76 -8.11 21.93
N GLU A 48 8.74 -7.85 23.23
CA GLU A 48 8.94 -8.87 24.27
C GLU A 48 7.82 -9.92 24.27
N LEU A 49 6.56 -9.52 24.05
CA LEU A 49 5.42 -10.44 23.96
C LEU A 49 5.43 -11.28 22.67
N LEU A 50 5.78 -10.67 21.55
CA LEU A 50 5.89 -11.37 20.27
C LEU A 50 7.08 -12.33 20.25
N PHE A 51 8.18 -11.94 20.90
CA PHE A 51 9.47 -12.66 20.86
C PHE A 51 10.04 -12.88 22.28
N PRO A 52 9.39 -13.68 23.13
CA PRO A 52 9.77 -13.86 24.53
C PRO A 52 11.12 -14.55 24.69
N GLU A 53 11.49 -15.42 23.75
CA GLU A 53 12.75 -16.15 23.76
C GLU A 53 13.93 -15.31 23.24
N CYS A 54 13.67 -14.13 22.66
CA CYS A 54 14.69 -13.32 22.04
C CYS A 54 15.26 -12.27 23.01
N GLN A 55 16.52 -12.48 23.41
CA GLN A 55 17.26 -11.55 24.26
C GLN A 55 17.90 -10.39 23.49
N ASP A 56 18.32 -10.62 22.24
CA ASP A 56 18.99 -9.63 21.40
C ASP A 56 18.08 -9.11 20.29
N LYS A 57 17.55 -7.90 20.47
CA LYS A 57 16.60 -7.28 19.54
C LYS A 57 17.26 -6.87 18.23
N HIS A 58 18.54 -6.53 18.22
CA HIS A 58 19.24 -6.17 16.98
C HIS A 58 19.41 -7.39 16.08
N ASN A 59 19.83 -8.53 16.67
CA ASN A 59 19.89 -9.79 15.94
C ASN A 59 18.52 -10.26 15.46
N LEU A 60 17.45 -10.04 16.24
CA LEU A 60 16.08 -10.28 15.77
C LEU A 60 15.72 -9.40 14.57
N CYS A 61 16.00 -8.10 14.64
CA CYS A 61 15.72 -7.16 13.56
C CYS A 61 16.37 -7.58 12.24
N ILE A 62 17.59 -8.12 12.30
CA ILE A 62 18.29 -8.69 11.14
C ILE A 62 17.63 -10.01 10.70
N ALA A 63 17.35 -10.91 11.65
CA ALA A 63 16.80 -12.23 11.39
C ALA A 63 15.42 -12.20 10.73
N LEU A 64 14.60 -11.17 11.00
CA LEU A 64 13.30 -10.97 10.36
C LEU A 64 13.38 -11.03 8.83
N ASN A 65 14.47 -10.55 8.22
CA ASN A 65 14.64 -10.59 6.77
C ASN A 65 14.72 -12.03 6.20
N SER A 66 15.02 -13.01 7.06
CA SER A 66 15.12 -14.43 6.71
C SER A 66 13.90 -15.25 7.15
N PHE A 67 12.92 -14.62 7.80
CA PHE A 67 11.72 -15.31 8.27
C PHE A 67 10.89 -15.83 7.09
N LYS A 68 10.27 -16.99 7.32
CA LYS A 68 9.38 -17.62 6.37
C LYS A 68 7.95 -17.17 6.62
N TYR A 69 7.09 -17.51 5.67
CA TYR A 69 5.66 -17.21 5.75
C TYR A 69 5.04 -17.71 7.08
N GLU A 70 5.38 -18.92 7.50
CA GLU A 70 4.83 -19.54 8.72
C GLU A 70 5.17 -18.74 9.98
N ASP A 71 6.37 -18.15 10.02
CA ASP A 71 6.79 -17.27 11.11
C ASP A 71 5.89 -16.02 11.16
N PHE A 72 5.66 -15.36 10.02
CA PHE A 72 4.80 -14.18 9.96
C PHE A 72 3.34 -14.47 10.31
N VAL A 73 2.80 -15.62 9.93
CA VAL A 73 1.43 -16.01 10.33
C VAL A 73 1.33 -16.16 11.85
N LYS A 74 2.32 -16.78 12.48
CA LYS A 74 2.39 -16.91 13.94
C LYS A 74 2.38 -15.54 14.62
N TYR A 75 3.24 -14.62 14.18
CA TYR A 75 3.36 -13.31 14.81
C TYR A 75 2.18 -12.39 14.48
N HIS A 76 1.59 -12.49 13.29
CA HIS A 76 0.35 -11.80 12.97
C HIS A 76 -0.78 -12.21 13.90
N SER A 77 -0.93 -13.52 14.16
CA SER A 77 -1.94 -14.02 15.10
C SER A 77 -1.75 -13.43 16.50
N ALA A 78 -0.50 -13.28 16.95
CA ALA A 78 -0.17 -12.65 18.23
C ALA A 78 -0.37 -11.12 18.23
N MET A 79 -0.35 -10.47 17.06
CA MET A 79 -0.62 -9.03 16.90
C MET A 79 -2.12 -8.69 16.86
N LEU A 80 -3.00 -9.65 16.59
CA LEU A 80 -4.45 -9.39 16.47
C LEU A 80 -5.06 -8.67 17.68
N PRO A 81 -4.73 -9.02 18.95
CA PRO A 81 -5.23 -8.25 20.10
C PRO A 81 -4.75 -6.80 20.08
N ILE A 82 -3.51 -6.56 19.66
CA ILE A 82 -2.93 -5.20 19.57
C ILE A 82 -3.68 -4.39 18.51
N HIS A 83 -3.96 -4.99 17.36
CA HIS A 83 -4.71 -4.36 16.27
C HIS A 83 -6.11 -3.94 16.71
N LYS A 84 -6.83 -4.83 17.39
CA LYS A 84 -8.18 -4.52 17.88
C LYS A 84 -8.15 -3.51 19.05
N CYS A 85 -7.16 -3.54 19.92
CA CYS A 85 -6.94 -2.49 20.91
C CYS A 85 -6.59 -1.13 20.26
N ALA A 86 -5.85 -1.12 19.14
CA ALA A 86 -5.58 0.11 18.38
C ALA A 86 -6.86 0.73 17.82
N GLU A 87 -7.78 -0.07 17.31
CA GLU A 87 -9.12 0.36 16.87
C GLU A 87 -9.88 1.05 18.01
N ILE A 88 -9.94 0.42 19.20
CA ILE A 88 -10.56 0.99 20.40
C ILE A 88 -9.89 2.32 20.78
N LEU A 89 -8.56 2.34 20.84
CA LEU A 89 -7.79 3.52 21.25
C LEU A 89 -8.03 4.70 20.30
N VAL A 90 -7.94 4.49 19.00
CA VAL A 90 -8.21 5.54 18.01
C VAL A 90 -9.67 5.98 18.09
N HIS A 91 -10.64 5.11 18.34
CA HIS A 91 -12.01 5.56 18.56
C HIS A 91 -12.16 6.44 19.81
N THR A 92 -11.44 6.15 20.90
CA THR A 92 -11.47 6.98 22.11
C THR A 92 -10.84 8.36 21.94
N TRP A 93 -9.87 8.50 21.04
CA TRP A 93 -9.19 9.77 20.79
C TRP A 93 -10.08 10.82 20.08
N GLY A 94 -11.21 10.42 19.47
CA GLY A 94 -12.21 11.22 18.71
C GLY A 94 -11.78 12.61 18.20
N ASN A 95 -11.63 12.92 16.92
CA ASN A 95 -11.19 14.22 16.34
C ASN A 95 -9.93 14.94 16.90
N SER A 96 -9.38 14.53 18.05
CA SER A 96 -8.34 15.24 18.81
C SER A 96 -6.98 14.52 18.73
N TYR A 97 -6.84 13.66 17.73
CA TYR A 97 -5.80 12.64 17.59
C TYR A 97 -4.36 13.18 17.55
N PHE A 98 -4.17 14.31 16.88
CA PHE A 98 -2.84 14.90 16.63
C PHE A 98 -2.86 16.39 16.87
N SER A 99 -1.89 16.89 17.63
CA SER A 99 -1.53 18.30 17.53
C SER A 99 -0.75 18.53 16.25
N SER A 100 -0.78 19.76 15.71
CA SER A 100 0.02 20.13 14.54
C SER A 100 1.51 19.78 14.71
N SER A 101 1.99 19.78 15.96
CA SER A 101 3.38 19.49 16.33
C SER A 101 3.77 18.02 16.18
N ASP A 102 2.82 17.09 16.30
CA ASP A 102 3.11 15.65 16.35
C ASP A 102 3.46 15.08 14.97
N LEU A 103 3.05 15.76 13.89
CA LEU A 103 3.36 15.35 12.50
C LEU A 103 4.42 16.24 11.83
N LEU A 104 5.04 17.19 12.54
CA LEU A 104 6.09 18.05 11.96
C LEU A 104 7.26 17.25 11.40
N TRP A 105 7.53 16.08 11.96
CA TRP A 105 8.58 15.18 11.48
C TRP A 105 8.34 14.65 10.06
N MET A 106 7.10 14.70 9.57
CA MET A 106 6.73 14.34 8.20
C MET A 106 7.00 15.47 7.20
N GLY A 107 7.52 16.62 7.67
CA GLY A 107 7.89 17.77 6.85
C GLY A 107 6.69 18.50 6.25
N VAL A 108 6.92 19.19 5.13
CA VAL A 108 5.90 19.97 4.39
C VAL A 108 4.69 19.16 3.95
N ASN A 109 4.82 17.83 3.85
CA ASN A 109 3.74 16.94 3.42
C ASN A 109 2.75 16.61 4.55
N SER A 110 3.06 16.96 5.81
CA SER A 110 2.17 16.76 6.97
C SER A 110 0.81 17.46 6.80
N LYS A 111 0.72 18.56 6.05
CA LYS A 111 -0.55 19.24 5.72
C LYS A 111 -1.57 18.30 5.07
N PHE A 112 -1.12 17.40 4.19
CA PHE A 112 -1.99 16.45 3.51
C PHE A 112 -2.60 15.46 4.49
N PHE A 113 -1.93 15.15 5.59
CA PHE A 113 -2.54 14.32 6.62
C PHE A 113 -3.74 15.05 7.26
N TYR A 114 -3.53 16.27 7.77
CA TYR A 114 -4.58 17.01 8.49
C TYR A 114 -5.80 17.36 7.62
N GLU A 115 -5.56 17.66 6.34
CA GLU A 115 -6.59 18.04 5.38
C GLU A 115 -7.47 16.85 4.98
N ASN A 116 -6.93 15.61 5.01
CA ASN A 116 -7.58 14.46 4.38
C ASN A 116 -8.04 13.36 5.36
N MET A 117 -7.46 13.27 6.57
CA MET A 117 -7.77 12.20 7.55
C MET A 117 -9.12 12.35 8.30
N LYS A 118 -9.93 13.38 7.99
CA LYS A 118 -11.23 13.62 8.68
C LYS A 118 -12.42 12.94 8.00
N SER A 119 -12.22 12.32 6.84
CA SER A 119 -13.32 11.74 6.07
C SER A 119 -13.64 10.31 6.51
N VAL A 120 -14.91 9.92 6.50
CA VAL A 120 -15.37 8.57 6.87
C VAL A 120 -16.12 7.96 5.69
N GLY A 121 -15.90 6.67 5.42
CA GLY A 121 -16.60 5.92 4.37
C GLY A 121 -15.87 4.64 4.00
N THR A 122 -16.57 3.70 3.37
CA THR A 122 -16.03 2.35 3.06
C THR A 122 -14.73 2.42 2.24
N CYS A 123 -14.64 3.32 1.27
CA CYS A 123 -13.45 3.49 0.44
C CYS A 123 -12.37 4.35 1.11
N LYS A 124 -12.73 5.13 2.14
CA LYS A 124 -11.83 6.11 2.78
C LYS A 124 -10.70 5.48 3.54
N TYR A 125 -10.93 4.32 4.16
CA TYR A 125 -9.89 3.59 4.87
C TYR A 125 -8.72 3.22 3.96
N VAL A 126 -9.01 2.78 2.73
CA VAL A 126 -7.98 2.48 1.74
C VAL A 126 -7.27 3.74 1.24
N GLU A 127 -7.99 4.84 1.02
CA GLU A 127 -7.37 6.14 0.71
C GLU A 127 -6.44 6.62 1.84
N HIS A 128 -6.85 6.48 3.09
CA HIS A 128 -6.03 6.83 4.25
C HIS A 128 -4.78 5.95 4.34
N ILE A 129 -4.89 4.64 4.07
CA ILE A 129 -3.72 3.74 4.02
C ILE A 129 -2.76 4.15 2.89
N LEU A 130 -3.27 4.45 1.69
CA LEU A 130 -2.46 4.96 0.57
C LEU A 130 -1.72 6.24 0.98
N LEU A 131 -2.43 7.20 1.56
CA LEU A 131 -1.87 8.45 2.03
C LEU A 131 -0.81 8.24 3.11
N MET A 132 -1.14 7.54 4.19
CA MET A 132 -0.26 7.34 5.33
C MET A 132 1.01 6.58 4.95
N THR A 133 0.89 5.54 4.12
CA THR A 133 2.06 4.80 3.65
C THR A 133 2.94 5.66 2.73
N SER A 134 2.35 6.50 1.87
CA SER A 134 3.10 7.49 1.06
C SER A 134 3.90 8.46 1.94
N LEU A 135 3.23 9.04 2.94
CA LEU A 135 3.82 10.05 3.79
C LEU A 135 4.89 9.46 4.70
N LEU A 136 4.66 8.26 5.23
CA LEU A 136 5.63 7.53 6.02
C LEU A 136 6.88 7.20 5.19
N GLU A 137 6.73 6.66 3.99
CA GLU A 137 7.85 6.39 3.08
C GLU A 137 8.65 7.67 2.77
N ASN A 138 7.96 8.79 2.55
CA ASN A 138 8.58 10.10 2.35
C ASN A 138 9.38 10.58 3.57
N ALA A 139 8.79 10.47 4.77
CA ALA A 139 9.41 10.91 6.02
C ALA A 139 10.64 10.07 6.39
N LEU A 140 10.55 8.74 6.26
CA LEU A 140 11.68 7.83 6.43
C LEU A 140 12.81 8.13 5.44
N SER A 141 12.47 8.48 4.19
CA SER A 141 13.45 8.87 3.20
C SER A 141 14.15 10.19 3.54
N ASN A 142 13.44 11.14 4.16
CA ASN A 142 14.04 12.40 4.64
C ASN A 142 14.97 12.16 5.83
N ILE A 143 14.64 11.22 6.72
CA ILE A 143 15.54 10.77 7.78
C ILE A 143 16.82 10.18 7.19
N TYR A 144 16.70 9.25 6.25
CA TYR A 144 17.86 8.67 5.58
C TYR A 144 18.71 9.74 4.88
N TYR A 145 18.08 10.66 4.16
CA TYR A 145 18.76 11.79 3.50
C TYR A 145 19.52 12.66 4.52
N THR A 146 18.94 12.90 5.69
CA THR A 146 19.54 13.66 6.79
C THR A 146 20.79 12.97 7.32
N GLU A 147 20.66 11.69 7.71
CA GLU A 147 21.77 10.91 8.28
C GLU A 147 22.93 10.69 7.29
N THR A 148 22.60 10.50 6.01
CA THR A 148 23.60 10.29 4.96
C THR A 148 24.19 11.58 4.40
N LYS A 149 23.74 12.75 4.87
CA LYS A 149 24.15 14.07 4.37
C LYS A 149 23.92 14.24 2.86
N GLY A 150 22.78 13.76 2.38
CA GLY A 150 22.29 14.05 1.04
C GLY A 150 22.22 12.88 0.06
N LYS A 151 22.39 11.62 0.51
CA LYS A 151 22.31 10.48 -0.42
C LYS A 151 20.86 10.14 -0.76
N GLN A 152 20.69 9.54 -1.93
CA GLN A 152 19.40 9.00 -2.36
C GLN A 152 19.02 7.79 -1.50
N ALA A 153 17.79 7.80 -0.99
CA ALA A 153 17.22 6.70 -0.23
C ALA A 153 17.05 5.44 -1.10
N PRO A 154 17.14 4.22 -0.51
CA PRO A 154 16.76 3.00 -1.20
C PRO A 154 15.35 3.10 -1.80
N HIS A 155 15.19 2.55 -3.01
CA HIS A 155 13.91 2.61 -3.73
C HIS A 155 12.82 1.78 -3.05
N LEU A 156 13.17 0.62 -2.49
CA LEU A 156 12.20 -0.26 -1.84
C LEU A 156 12.05 0.13 -0.38
N LEU A 157 10.81 0.34 0.07
CA LEU A 157 10.50 0.67 1.46
C LEU A 157 11.11 -0.33 2.47
N LYS A 158 11.12 -1.62 2.12
CA LYS A 158 11.76 -2.67 2.93
C LYS A 158 13.25 -2.45 3.18
N ASP A 159 13.95 -1.97 2.16
CA ASP A 159 15.38 -1.76 2.20
C ASP A 159 15.66 -0.47 2.97
N LEU A 160 14.85 0.57 2.76
CA LEU A 160 14.88 1.83 3.51
C LEU A 160 14.68 1.61 5.02
N ILE A 161 13.64 0.88 5.42
CA ILE A 161 13.37 0.55 6.84
C ILE A 161 14.54 -0.24 7.46
N SER A 162 15.24 -1.03 6.66
CA SER A 162 16.38 -1.85 7.12
C SER A 162 17.71 -1.10 7.16
N THR A 163 17.74 0.20 6.86
CA THR A 163 18.98 0.98 6.88
C THR A 163 19.41 1.31 8.32
N PRO A 164 20.72 1.23 8.63
CA PRO A 164 21.24 1.69 9.92
C PRO A 164 20.93 3.15 10.22
N GLU A 165 20.81 3.99 9.19
CA GLU A 165 20.44 5.39 9.31
C GLU A 165 19.04 5.59 9.89
N VAL A 166 18.07 4.79 9.45
CA VAL A 166 16.71 4.83 10.00
C VAL A 166 16.67 4.21 11.41
N GLU A 167 17.36 3.08 11.64
CA GLU A 167 17.49 2.46 12.98
C GLU A 167 18.23 3.34 13.99
N LYS A 168 19.10 4.26 13.54
CA LYS A 168 19.76 5.19 14.45
C LYS A 168 18.80 6.23 15.03
N VAL A 169 17.76 6.60 14.28
CA VAL A 169 16.78 7.61 14.70
C VAL A 169 15.65 6.98 15.53
N PHE A 170 15.28 5.75 15.19
CA PHE A 170 14.23 4.99 15.88
C PHE A 170 14.79 3.73 16.52
N ASP A 171 14.45 3.47 17.79
CA ASP A 171 14.88 2.25 18.47
C ASP A 171 14.54 0.97 17.68
N THR A 172 15.39 -0.05 17.84
CA THR A 172 15.29 -1.33 17.14
C THR A 172 13.90 -1.97 17.25
N GLU A 173 13.21 -1.85 18.38
CA GLU A 173 11.87 -2.40 18.57
C GLU A 173 10.82 -1.73 17.66
N LEU A 174 10.91 -0.42 17.43
CA LEU A 174 10.03 0.27 16.48
C LEU A 174 10.32 -0.17 15.04
N ILE A 175 11.59 -0.37 14.69
CA ILE A 175 11.98 -0.90 13.39
C ILE A 175 11.43 -2.32 13.19
N ILE A 176 11.48 -3.17 14.22
CA ILE A 176 10.88 -4.51 14.19
C ILE A 176 9.37 -4.43 13.87
N LEU A 177 8.63 -3.55 14.56
CA LEU A 177 7.20 -3.39 14.31
C LEU A 177 6.91 -2.87 12.89
N LEU A 178 7.68 -1.89 12.40
CA LEU A 178 7.57 -1.39 11.02
C LEU A 178 7.83 -2.51 10.00
N LYS A 179 8.84 -3.36 10.22
CA LYS A 179 9.14 -4.49 9.34
C LYS A 179 7.99 -5.48 9.27
N ILE A 180 7.36 -5.81 10.40
CA ILE A 180 6.21 -6.70 10.46
C ILE A 180 5.03 -6.13 9.65
N LEU A 181 4.72 -4.84 9.82
CA LEU A 181 3.58 -4.19 9.17
C LEU A 181 3.75 -4.01 7.64
N MET A 182 4.94 -3.60 7.19
CA MET A 182 5.12 -3.10 5.82
C MET A 182 6.47 -3.42 5.17
N GLY A 183 7.41 -4.02 5.90
CA GLY A 183 8.78 -4.16 5.43
C GLY A 183 9.13 -5.50 4.77
N ILE A 184 8.27 -6.53 4.76
CA ILE A 184 8.68 -7.86 4.28
C ILE A 184 7.63 -8.44 3.33
N PRO A 185 8.00 -8.94 2.13
CA PRO A 185 7.04 -9.48 1.16
C PRO A 185 6.18 -10.64 1.70
N ASN A 186 6.74 -11.44 2.63
CA ASN A 186 6.06 -12.57 3.25
C ASN A 186 5.20 -12.18 4.47
N SER A 187 5.24 -10.91 4.90
CA SER A 187 4.43 -10.40 6.01
C SER A 187 3.11 -9.78 5.49
N ILE A 188 2.44 -8.98 6.32
CA ILE A 188 1.24 -8.23 5.95
C ILE A 188 1.46 -7.51 4.61
N ASN A 189 2.57 -6.79 4.45
CA ASN A 189 2.93 -6.10 3.20
C ASN A 189 1.82 -5.13 2.72
N LEU A 190 1.19 -4.43 3.68
CA LEU A 190 -0.01 -3.60 3.46
C LEU A 190 0.18 -2.57 2.35
N ARG A 191 1.35 -1.92 2.33
CA ARG A 191 1.70 -0.91 1.32
C ARG A 191 1.59 -1.49 -0.10
N ASN A 192 2.28 -2.59 -0.41
CA ASN A 192 2.25 -3.11 -1.78
C ASN A 192 0.89 -3.68 -2.16
N ILE A 193 0.21 -4.36 -1.24
CA ILE A 193 -1.13 -4.91 -1.51
C ILE A 193 -2.09 -3.80 -1.91
N VAL A 194 -2.17 -2.71 -1.13
CA VAL A 194 -3.11 -1.62 -1.37
C VAL A 194 -2.71 -0.76 -2.58
N TRP A 195 -1.44 -0.39 -2.72
CA TRP A 195 -0.96 0.45 -3.84
C TRP A 195 -1.16 -0.19 -5.21
N HIS A 196 -1.08 -1.51 -5.28
CA HIS A 196 -1.30 -2.26 -6.51
C HIS A 196 -2.79 -2.61 -6.73
N GLY A 197 -3.71 -2.10 -5.91
CA GLY A 197 -5.16 -2.25 -6.14
C GLY A 197 -5.66 -3.70 -6.06
N PHE A 198 -4.98 -4.56 -5.30
CA PHE A 198 -5.44 -5.94 -5.09
C PHE A 198 -6.73 -6.01 -4.27
N PRO A 199 -6.85 -5.30 -3.12
CA PRO A 199 -8.00 -5.45 -2.25
C PRO A 199 -9.27 -4.86 -2.83
N LYS A 200 -10.38 -5.49 -2.50
CA LYS A 200 -11.72 -4.89 -2.54
C LYS A 200 -11.89 -3.89 -1.38
N PRO A 201 -12.85 -2.95 -1.47
CA PRO A 201 -13.13 -1.95 -0.43
C PRO A 201 -13.29 -2.51 0.98
N PHE A 202 -13.80 -3.74 1.12
CA PHE A 202 -14.09 -4.41 2.38
C PHE A 202 -13.08 -5.50 2.77
N GLU A 203 -12.06 -5.76 1.94
CA GLU A 203 -11.06 -6.82 2.23
C GLU A 203 -9.98 -6.35 3.22
N ILE A 204 -9.84 -5.05 3.47
CA ILE A 204 -8.87 -4.52 4.45
C ILE A 204 -9.58 -4.13 5.74
N PRO A 205 -9.27 -4.79 6.87
CA PRO A 205 -9.84 -4.44 8.17
C PRO A 205 -9.51 -3.02 8.62
N LEU A 206 -10.46 -2.38 9.30
CA LEU A 206 -10.34 -0.99 9.78
C LEU A 206 -9.12 -0.79 10.69
N TYR A 207 -8.82 -1.76 11.54
CA TYR A 207 -7.72 -1.66 12.50
C TYR A 207 -6.36 -1.37 11.84
N TYR A 208 -6.16 -1.68 10.55
CA TYR A 208 -4.91 -1.36 9.86
C TYR A 208 -4.68 0.14 9.70
N GLU A 209 -5.75 0.90 9.49
CA GLU A 209 -5.67 2.36 9.51
C GLU A 209 -5.26 2.83 10.91
N CYS A 210 -5.94 2.35 11.95
CA CYS A 210 -5.66 2.74 13.34
C CYS A 210 -4.22 2.40 13.76
N VAL A 211 -3.72 1.22 13.39
CA VAL A 211 -2.35 0.80 13.65
C VAL A 211 -1.35 1.71 12.93
N LEU A 212 -1.60 2.09 11.67
CA LEU A 212 -0.74 3.03 10.95
C LEU A 212 -0.75 4.43 11.60
N LEU A 213 -1.91 4.89 12.06
CA LEU A 213 -2.04 6.18 12.75
C LEU A 213 -1.19 6.20 14.02
N ILE A 214 -1.34 5.19 14.88
CA ILE A 214 -0.55 5.09 16.12
C ILE A 214 0.94 4.91 15.80
N MET A 215 1.29 4.19 14.73
CA MET A 215 2.69 4.05 14.31
C MET A 215 3.29 5.40 13.94
N ILE A 216 2.61 6.19 13.10
CA ILE A 216 3.05 7.53 12.70
C ILE A 216 3.17 8.45 13.93
N HIS A 217 2.22 8.38 14.86
CA HIS A 217 2.28 9.10 16.13
C HIS A 217 3.52 8.74 16.93
N THR A 218 3.74 7.44 17.15
CA THR A 218 4.85 6.90 17.95
C THR A 218 6.20 7.30 17.38
N LEU A 219 6.36 7.24 16.05
CA LEU A 219 7.57 7.69 15.36
C LEU A 219 7.78 9.20 15.54
N GLY A 220 6.73 10.00 15.44
CA GLY A 220 6.79 11.44 15.67
C GLY A 220 7.23 11.81 17.09
N GLN A 221 6.68 11.12 18.10
CA GLN A 221 7.11 11.32 19.49
C GLN A 221 8.58 10.93 19.69
N ARG A 222 9.07 9.89 19.00
CA ARG A 222 10.48 9.52 19.04
C ARG A 222 11.40 10.60 18.47
N VAL A 223 11.06 11.17 17.32
CA VAL A 223 11.80 12.29 16.71
C VAL A 223 11.84 13.49 17.65
N LYS A 224 10.69 13.82 18.26
CA LYS A 224 10.54 14.92 19.20
C LYS A 224 11.34 14.72 20.49
N ALA A 225 11.24 13.53 21.11
CA ALA A 225 11.98 13.20 22.34
C ALA A 225 13.50 13.28 22.14
N ASN A 226 13.97 12.91 20.95
CA ASN A 226 15.39 12.98 20.59
C ASN A 226 15.84 14.37 20.12
N ASN A 227 14.94 15.36 20.05
CA ASN A 227 15.16 16.68 19.45
C ASN A 227 15.80 16.58 18.05
N TYR A 228 15.38 15.58 17.27
CA TYR A 228 16.01 15.24 16.00
C TYR A 228 15.54 16.20 14.90
N VAL A 229 16.49 16.77 14.16
CA VAL A 229 16.22 17.75 13.09
C VAL A 229 16.30 17.06 11.74
N ILE A 230 15.18 16.99 11.03
CA ILE A 230 15.07 16.35 9.71
C ILE A 230 15.30 17.39 8.61
N ASN A 231 16.23 17.10 7.71
CA ASN A 231 16.40 17.82 6.45
C ASN A 231 15.52 17.21 5.38
N GLU A 232 14.71 18.03 4.73
CA GLU A 232 13.87 17.58 3.62
C GLU A 232 14.68 17.42 2.34
N ARG A 233 14.36 16.35 1.60
CA ARG A 233 14.88 16.17 0.24
C ARG A 233 14.33 17.28 -0.67
N PRO A 234 15.10 17.69 -1.70
CA PRO A 234 14.59 18.62 -2.70
C PRO A 234 13.28 18.11 -3.30
N LEU A 235 12.25 18.94 -3.28
CA LEU A 235 11.00 18.65 -3.98
C LEU A 235 11.27 18.61 -5.48
N ILE A 236 10.60 17.69 -6.19
CA ILE A 236 10.57 17.72 -7.64
C ILE A 236 9.72 18.93 -8.05
N ARG A 237 10.37 19.94 -8.60
CA ARG A 237 9.74 21.25 -8.89
C ARG A 237 9.28 21.41 -10.33
N ASP A 238 9.75 20.56 -11.24
CA ASP A 238 9.44 20.69 -12.66
C ASP A 238 8.73 19.44 -13.19
N PHE A 239 7.41 19.46 -13.07
CA PHE A 239 6.51 18.63 -13.88
C PHE A 239 5.74 19.47 -14.90
N THR A 240 5.89 20.79 -14.84
CA THR A 240 5.13 21.77 -15.63
C THR A 240 5.30 21.54 -17.13
N THR A 241 6.52 21.40 -17.62
CA THR A 241 6.75 21.19 -19.05
C THR A 241 6.19 19.86 -19.58
N PRO A 242 6.40 18.70 -18.93
CA PRO A 242 5.73 17.45 -19.30
C PRO A 242 4.19 17.52 -19.20
N LEU A 243 3.65 18.12 -18.14
CA LEU A 243 2.21 18.24 -17.91
C LEU A 243 1.54 19.16 -18.94
N ASP A 244 2.17 20.26 -19.33
CA ASP A 244 1.63 21.18 -20.33
C ASP A 244 1.49 20.50 -21.70
N ASN A 245 2.47 19.65 -22.08
CA ASN A 245 2.39 18.87 -23.31
C ASN A 245 1.22 17.85 -23.24
N ILE A 246 1.12 17.10 -22.15
CA ILE A 246 0.04 16.13 -21.95
C ILE A 246 -1.34 16.80 -21.89
N THR A 247 -1.47 17.92 -21.17
CA THR A 247 -2.75 18.63 -20.97
C THR A 247 -3.25 19.27 -22.27
N ASN A 248 -2.33 19.73 -23.12
CA ASN A 248 -2.69 20.29 -24.42
C ASN A 248 -3.11 19.21 -25.43
N GLU A 249 -2.53 18.01 -25.34
CA GLU A 249 -2.82 16.87 -26.23
C GLU A 249 -4.03 16.04 -25.77
N ILE A 250 -4.24 15.87 -24.46
CA ILE A 250 -5.32 15.08 -23.86
C ILE A 250 -6.40 16.02 -23.31
N LYS A 251 -7.09 16.74 -24.21
CA LYS A 251 -8.28 17.54 -23.85
C LYS A 251 -9.53 16.66 -23.84
N MET A 252 -9.63 15.77 -22.86
CA MET A 252 -10.84 14.96 -22.63
C MET A 252 -11.45 15.28 -21.27
N PRO A 253 -11.99 16.49 -21.03
CA PRO A 253 -12.77 16.72 -19.82
C PRO A 253 -13.96 15.77 -19.85
N ILE A 254 -14.13 14.98 -18.78
CA ILE A 254 -15.33 14.17 -18.58
C ILE A 254 -16.48 15.16 -18.37
N LYS A 255 -17.23 15.45 -19.44
CA LYS A 255 -18.29 16.49 -19.43
C LYS A 255 -19.57 16.04 -18.75
N ASN A 256 -19.80 14.74 -18.61
CA ASN A 256 -21.00 14.18 -18.01
C ASN A 256 -20.63 13.01 -17.08
N ILE A 257 -20.25 13.32 -15.84
CA ILE A 257 -19.88 12.31 -14.85
C ILE A 257 -21.06 11.40 -14.48
N SER A 258 -22.28 11.93 -14.47
CA SER A 258 -23.51 11.18 -14.16
C SER A 258 -23.74 10.02 -15.13
N PHE A 259 -23.42 10.20 -16.41
CA PHE A 259 -23.45 9.11 -17.39
C PHE A 259 -22.55 7.93 -16.99
N TYR A 260 -21.34 8.22 -16.48
CA TYR A 260 -20.42 7.17 -16.04
C TYR A 260 -20.88 6.50 -14.75
N GLU A 261 -21.46 7.25 -13.81
CA GLU A 261 -22.07 6.68 -12.60
C GLU A 261 -23.20 5.71 -12.94
N GLU A 262 -24.10 6.09 -13.85
CA GLU A 262 -25.16 5.19 -14.35
C GLU A 262 -24.56 3.92 -14.96
N LYS A 263 -23.54 4.06 -15.82
CA LYS A 263 -22.87 2.90 -16.43
C LYS A 263 -22.15 2.02 -15.42
N ILE A 264 -21.58 2.58 -14.36
CA ILE A 264 -20.96 1.84 -13.27
C ILE A 264 -22.02 1.05 -12.48
N MET A 265 -23.19 1.64 -12.23
CA MET A 265 -24.29 0.96 -11.55
C MET A 265 -24.92 -0.17 -12.37
N GLU A 266 -24.82 -0.10 -13.71
CA GLU A 266 -25.27 -1.16 -14.63
C GLU A 266 -24.29 -2.36 -14.73
N ILE A 267 -23.18 -2.36 -13.99
CA ILE A 267 -22.20 -3.45 -14.06
C ILE A 267 -22.75 -4.72 -13.38
N GLU A 268 -23.02 -5.74 -14.21
CA GLU A 268 -23.52 -7.05 -13.76
C GLU A 268 -22.42 -8.09 -13.50
N ASN A 269 -21.16 -7.78 -13.80
CA ASN A 269 -20.07 -8.74 -13.59
C ASN A 269 -19.79 -8.92 -12.09
N ASP A 270 -20.03 -10.12 -11.55
CA ASP A 270 -19.86 -10.46 -10.13
C ASP A 270 -18.53 -9.99 -9.52
N PHE A 271 -17.42 -10.16 -10.24
CA PHE A 271 -16.11 -9.72 -9.75
C PHE A 271 -16.00 -8.19 -9.70
N ALA A 272 -16.43 -7.50 -10.77
CA ALA A 272 -16.39 -6.06 -10.89
C ALA A 272 -17.31 -5.35 -9.88
N GLN A 273 -18.44 -5.98 -9.50
CA GLN A 273 -19.37 -5.44 -8.51
C GLN A 273 -18.69 -5.12 -7.18
N ASP A 274 -17.71 -5.92 -6.77
CA ASP A 274 -16.98 -5.68 -5.53
C ASP A 274 -16.14 -4.39 -5.58
N TYR A 275 -15.77 -3.90 -6.76
CA TYR A 275 -14.96 -2.69 -6.96
C TYR A 275 -15.80 -1.44 -7.31
N VAL A 276 -17.10 -1.60 -7.58
CA VAL A 276 -18.04 -0.50 -7.84
C VAL A 276 -17.95 0.61 -6.78
N PRO A 277 -17.81 0.34 -5.46
CA PRO A 277 -17.67 1.41 -4.48
C PRO A 277 -16.47 2.33 -4.74
N TYR A 278 -15.34 1.82 -5.22
CA TYR A 278 -14.20 2.67 -5.60
C TYR A 278 -14.52 3.52 -6.82
N TRP A 279 -15.16 2.95 -7.82
CA TRP A 279 -15.45 3.66 -9.07
C TRP A 279 -16.49 4.77 -8.86
N LEU A 280 -17.50 4.55 -8.01
CA LEU A 280 -18.42 5.61 -7.60
C LEU A 280 -17.71 6.67 -6.74
N GLN A 281 -16.77 6.28 -5.88
CA GLN A 281 -15.96 7.23 -5.10
C GLN A 281 -15.10 8.12 -6.02
N LEU A 282 -14.54 7.58 -7.10
CA LEU A 282 -13.84 8.36 -8.13
C LEU A 282 -14.76 9.39 -8.79
N CYS A 283 -16.01 9.02 -9.10
CA CYS A 283 -16.98 9.97 -9.64
C CYS A 283 -17.31 11.10 -8.65
N SER A 284 -17.42 10.80 -7.35
CA SER A 284 -17.60 11.81 -6.30
C SER A 284 -16.41 12.78 -6.24
N HIS A 285 -15.18 12.25 -6.20
CA HIS A 285 -13.97 13.07 -6.16
C HIS A 285 -13.83 13.97 -7.38
N TYR A 286 -14.14 13.44 -8.57
CA TYR A 286 -14.12 14.23 -9.80
C TYR A 286 -15.13 15.38 -9.73
N ARG A 287 -16.37 15.11 -9.27
CA ARG A 287 -17.43 16.12 -9.12
C ARG A 287 -17.05 17.22 -8.13
N GLU A 288 -16.39 16.84 -7.04
CA GLU A 288 -15.93 17.74 -5.99
C GLU A 288 -14.65 18.50 -6.35
N ASN A 289 -14.06 18.25 -7.54
CA ASN A 289 -12.74 18.73 -7.95
C ASN A 289 -11.62 18.33 -6.97
N ASN A 290 -11.80 17.21 -6.28
CA ASN A 290 -10.85 16.66 -5.33
C ASN A 290 -9.79 15.82 -6.07
N ASN A 291 -8.98 16.52 -6.88
CA ASN A 291 -8.00 15.88 -7.78
C ASN A 291 -6.98 15.01 -7.04
N PHE A 292 -6.64 15.39 -5.80
CA PHE A 292 -5.69 14.64 -4.98
C PHE A 292 -6.20 13.23 -4.67
N HIS A 293 -7.40 13.12 -4.09
CA HIS A 293 -7.99 11.82 -3.78
C HIS A 293 -8.40 11.08 -5.05
N PHE A 294 -8.84 11.79 -6.09
CA PHE A 294 -9.13 11.19 -7.39
C PHE A 294 -7.92 10.44 -7.93
N ILE A 295 -6.75 11.09 -8.03
CA ILE A 295 -5.53 10.46 -8.56
C ILE A 295 -5.07 9.32 -7.65
N MET A 296 -5.08 9.55 -6.33
CA MET A 296 -4.60 8.56 -5.37
C MET A 296 -5.41 7.26 -5.43
N LEU A 297 -6.73 7.35 -5.58
CA LEU A 297 -7.59 6.18 -5.76
C LEU A 297 -7.55 5.65 -7.20
N ALA A 298 -7.47 6.51 -8.22
CA ALA A 298 -7.53 6.10 -9.62
C ALA A 298 -6.32 5.26 -10.03
N MET A 299 -5.11 5.60 -9.56
CA MET A 299 -3.88 4.91 -9.94
C MET A 299 -3.93 3.40 -9.65
N PRO A 300 -4.26 2.93 -8.43
CA PRO A 300 -4.48 1.51 -8.16
C PRO A 300 -5.59 0.87 -9.02
N GLN A 301 -6.68 1.61 -9.30
CA GLN A 301 -7.79 1.08 -10.12
C GLN A 301 -7.43 0.93 -11.60
N ILE A 302 -6.62 1.84 -12.14
CA ILE A 302 -6.08 1.73 -13.50
C ILE A 302 -5.19 0.49 -13.60
N GLU A 303 -4.27 0.31 -12.63
CA GLU A 303 -3.41 -0.87 -12.61
C GLU A 303 -4.23 -2.16 -12.49
N LEU A 304 -5.26 -2.19 -11.64
CA LEU A 304 -6.22 -3.30 -11.56
C LEU A 304 -6.82 -3.62 -12.93
N LEU A 305 -7.46 -2.66 -13.59
CA LEU A 305 -8.14 -2.90 -14.86
C LEU A 305 -7.18 -3.36 -15.96
N LEU A 306 -5.99 -2.76 -16.04
CA LEU A 306 -4.92 -3.19 -16.94
C LEU A 306 -4.46 -4.61 -16.64
N ARG A 307 -4.29 -4.95 -15.36
CA ARG A 307 -3.88 -6.28 -14.91
C ARG A 307 -4.91 -7.34 -15.28
N LEU A 308 -6.20 -7.06 -15.12
CA LEU A 308 -7.26 -7.97 -15.50
C LEU A 308 -7.32 -8.19 -17.02
N HIS A 309 -7.08 -7.13 -17.81
CA HIS A 309 -7.01 -7.23 -19.26
C HIS A 309 -5.79 -8.04 -19.72
N TYR A 310 -4.64 -7.77 -19.11
CA TYR A 310 -3.40 -8.52 -19.32
C TYR A 310 -3.59 -10.01 -18.99
N SER A 311 -4.21 -10.33 -17.85
CA SER A 311 -4.59 -11.69 -17.45
C SER A 311 -5.43 -12.39 -18.51
N HIS A 312 -6.49 -11.72 -18.97
CA HIS A 312 -7.42 -12.27 -19.96
C HIS A 312 -6.75 -12.59 -21.29
N ILE A 313 -5.93 -11.68 -21.80
CA ILE A 313 -5.30 -11.79 -23.12
C ILE A 313 -4.14 -12.80 -23.11
N ASN A 314 -3.32 -12.77 -22.06
CA ASN A 314 -2.14 -13.62 -21.97
C ASN A 314 -2.42 -14.97 -21.28
N GLY A 315 -3.60 -15.15 -20.67
CA GLY A 315 -3.97 -16.38 -19.99
C GLY A 315 -3.14 -16.65 -18.73
N VAL A 316 -2.86 -15.60 -17.95
CA VAL A 316 -1.98 -15.66 -16.77
C VAL A 316 -2.75 -15.32 -15.49
N ASP A 317 -2.42 -16.02 -14.40
CA ASP A 317 -2.96 -15.72 -13.08
C ASP A 317 -2.25 -14.49 -12.50
N VAL A 318 -3.03 -13.43 -12.31
CA VAL A 318 -2.57 -12.13 -11.84
C VAL A 318 -2.87 -11.87 -10.37
N SER A 319 -3.28 -12.90 -9.61
CA SER A 319 -3.45 -12.75 -8.16
C SER A 319 -2.12 -12.47 -7.45
N ALA A 320 -2.17 -11.70 -6.36
CA ALA A 320 -1.07 -11.54 -5.44
C ALA A 320 -0.74 -12.89 -4.79
N LYS A 321 0.48 -13.38 -4.99
CA LYS A 321 0.98 -14.67 -4.49
C LYS A 321 2.24 -14.48 -3.67
N LEU A 322 2.46 -15.38 -2.71
CA LEU A 322 3.71 -15.44 -1.99
C LEU A 322 4.84 -15.95 -2.89
N HIS A 323 6.05 -15.45 -2.65
CA HIS A 323 7.29 -15.87 -3.32
C HIS A 323 7.33 -15.62 -4.84
N GLU A 324 6.37 -14.86 -5.39
CA GLU A 324 6.35 -14.41 -6.77
C GLU A 324 6.26 -12.87 -6.79
N TYR A 325 6.85 -12.25 -7.80
CA TYR A 325 6.63 -10.83 -8.03
C TYR A 325 5.19 -10.59 -8.47
N TYR A 326 4.59 -9.53 -7.95
CA TYR A 326 3.28 -9.08 -8.39
C TYR A 326 3.36 -8.60 -9.84
N ILE A 327 2.32 -8.88 -10.62
CA ILE A 327 2.17 -8.30 -11.95
C ILE A 327 1.70 -6.86 -11.74
N THR A 328 2.64 -5.92 -11.74
CA THR A 328 2.41 -4.48 -11.58
C THR A 328 2.26 -3.80 -12.93
N MET A 329 1.97 -2.50 -12.94
CA MET A 329 1.90 -1.73 -14.19
C MET A 329 3.19 -1.83 -15.01
N ASP A 330 4.36 -1.85 -14.37
CA ASP A 330 5.64 -2.02 -15.06
C ASP A 330 5.68 -3.35 -15.83
N THR A 331 5.32 -4.46 -15.17
CA THR A 331 5.30 -5.80 -15.79
C THR A 331 4.26 -5.92 -16.90
N ILE A 332 3.11 -5.25 -16.78
CA ILE A 332 2.04 -5.28 -17.79
C ILE A 332 2.52 -4.72 -19.13
N PHE A 333 3.43 -3.73 -19.10
CA PHE A 333 3.98 -3.08 -20.29
C PHE A 333 5.34 -3.64 -20.75
N GLU A 334 5.83 -4.73 -20.14
CA GLU A 334 6.98 -5.47 -20.67
C GLU A 334 6.61 -6.19 -21.98
N THR A 335 7.60 -6.35 -22.87
CA THR A 335 7.40 -6.98 -24.19
C THR A 335 7.18 -8.49 -24.10
N GLU A 336 7.61 -9.11 -23.01
CA GLU A 336 7.54 -10.55 -22.77
C GLU A 336 6.60 -10.83 -21.59
N VAL A 337 5.85 -11.93 -21.69
CA VAL A 337 5.03 -12.41 -20.57
C VAL A 337 5.90 -13.26 -19.64
N ALA A 338 6.03 -12.86 -18.39
CA ALA A 338 6.68 -13.67 -17.36
C ALA A 338 5.84 -14.91 -17.06
N SER A 339 6.21 -16.06 -17.64
CA SER A 339 5.50 -17.32 -17.39
C SER A 339 5.96 -17.95 -16.06
N ASN A 340 5.19 -17.79 -14.99
CA ASN A 340 5.34 -18.60 -13.78
C ASN A 340 4.46 -19.84 -13.88
N ARG A 341 4.83 -20.80 -14.75
CA ARG A 341 4.28 -22.16 -14.68
C ARG A 341 5.23 -23.03 -13.87
N THR A 342 4.99 -23.14 -12.58
CA THR A 342 5.56 -24.21 -11.76
C THR A 342 4.80 -25.50 -12.05
N THR A 343 5.42 -26.41 -12.81
CA THR A 343 5.24 -27.86 -12.61
C THR A 343 6.45 -28.60 -13.17
N SER A 344 7.21 -29.19 -12.25
CA SER A 344 7.95 -30.45 -12.38
C SER A 344 8.75 -30.74 -13.66
N ASN A 345 10.07 -30.81 -13.48
CA ASN A 345 11.01 -31.69 -14.19
C ASN A 345 10.90 -31.74 -15.72
N THR A 346 11.54 -30.79 -16.39
CA THR A 346 12.40 -31.02 -17.56
C THR A 346 13.15 -29.73 -17.87
N ASN A 347 14.40 -29.85 -18.31
CA ASN A 347 15.18 -28.77 -18.91
C ASN A 347 14.58 -28.39 -20.28
N GLU A 348 13.33 -27.94 -20.29
CA GLU A 348 12.67 -27.38 -21.47
C GLU A 348 12.57 -25.88 -21.26
N ASP A 349 13.00 -25.15 -22.30
CA ASP A 349 13.19 -23.72 -22.33
C ASP A 349 12.07 -22.96 -21.61
N GLN A 350 12.46 -21.95 -20.80
CA GLN A 350 11.53 -20.92 -20.36
C GLN A 350 10.93 -20.27 -21.61
N GLN A 351 9.77 -20.77 -22.04
CA GLN A 351 9.15 -20.35 -23.29
C GLN A 351 8.52 -18.98 -23.02
N LYS A 352 9.33 -17.94 -23.18
CA LYS A 352 8.88 -16.56 -23.14
C LYS A 352 7.99 -16.32 -24.35
N PHE A 353 6.74 -15.97 -24.12
CA PHE A 353 5.81 -15.62 -25.18
C PHE A 353 5.59 -14.11 -25.20
N TYR A 354 5.42 -13.55 -26.39
CA TYR A 354 5.22 -12.13 -26.60
C TYR A 354 3.96 -11.63 -25.88
N ASN A 355 4.05 -10.45 -25.27
CA ASN A 355 2.93 -9.81 -24.62
C ASN A 355 1.89 -9.37 -25.64
N LYS A 356 0.82 -10.15 -25.76
CA LYS A 356 -0.27 -9.91 -26.71
C LYS A 356 -1.06 -8.63 -26.38
N LEU A 357 -0.92 -8.06 -25.18
CA LEU A 357 -1.49 -6.75 -24.87
C LEU A 357 -0.90 -5.65 -25.78
N LEU A 358 0.39 -5.79 -26.12
CA LEU A 358 1.15 -4.85 -26.93
C LEU A 358 1.12 -5.20 -28.42
N ASP A 359 0.45 -6.29 -28.80
CA ASP A 359 0.19 -6.62 -30.19
C ASP A 359 -0.94 -5.74 -30.73
N PHE A 360 -0.60 -4.51 -31.08
CA PHE A 360 -1.55 -3.53 -31.63
C PHE A 360 -2.23 -4.02 -32.92
N ALA A 361 -1.63 -4.97 -33.65
CA ALA A 361 -2.23 -5.57 -34.84
C ALA A 361 -3.43 -6.47 -34.50
N ALA A 362 -3.51 -6.98 -33.26
CA ALA A 362 -4.63 -7.77 -32.76
C ALA A 362 -5.89 -6.92 -32.44
N TYR A 363 -5.80 -5.60 -32.49
CA TYR A 363 -6.87 -4.68 -32.12
C TYR A 363 -7.40 -3.90 -33.34
N PRO A 364 -8.63 -4.19 -33.81
CA PRO A 364 -9.20 -3.56 -34.99
C PRO A 364 -9.18 -2.02 -34.96
N GLN A 365 -9.37 -1.43 -33.78
CA GLN A 365 -9.38 0.03 -33.58
C GLN A 365 -8.02 0.72 -33.81
N PHE A 366 -6.93 -0.04 -33.85
CA PHE A 366 -5.58 0.48 -34.12
C PHE A 366 -5.08 0.14 -35.53
N GLN A 367 -5.86 -0.58 -36.35
CA GLN A 367 -5.49 -0.91 -37.73
C GLN A 367 -5.32 0.33 -38.60
N ASP A 368 -6.18 1.35 -38.42
CA ASP A 368 -6.07 2.62 -39.15
C ASP A 368 -4.79 3.38 -38.76
N PHE A 369 -4.40 3.36 -37.48
CA PHE A 369 -3.17 3.98 -36.97
C PHE A 369 -1.91 3.31 -37.52
N LEU A 370 -1.92 1.97 -37.61
CA LEU A 370 -0.84 1.18 -38.18
C LEU A 370 -0.74 1.33 -39.70
N SER A 371 -1.86 1.58 -40.39
CA SER A 371 -1.89 1.84 -41.83
C SER A 371 -1.38 3.24 -42.23
N MET A 372 -1.40 4.21 -41.30
CA MET A 372 -0.88 5.56 -41.52
C MET A 372 0.64 5.67 -41.31
N GLN A 373 1.24 4.70 -40.62
CA GLN A 373 2.70 4.52 -40.60
C GLN A 373 3.10 3.62 -41.77
N GLY A 374 3.08 4.19 -42.98
CA GLY A 374 3.74 3.57 -44.14
C GLY A 374 5.26 3.43 -43.94
N PRO A 375 5.94 2.62 -44.77
CA PRO A 375 7.28 2.06 -44.53
C PRO A 375 8.40 3.07 -44.26
#